data_AF-A0A353QUB9-F1
#
_entry.id   AF-A0A353QUB9-F1
#
_cell.length_a   1.000
_cell.length_b   1.000
_cell.length_c   1.000
_cell.angle_alpha   90.00
_cell.angle_beta   90.00
_cell.angle_gamma   90.00
#
_symmetry.space_group_name_H-M   'P 1'
#
loop_
_entity.id
_entity.type
_entity.pdbx_description
1 polymer ?
#
loop_
_entity_poly.entity_id
_entity_poly.type
_entity_poly.pdbx_seq_one_letter_code
_entity_poly.pdbx_strand_id
1 'polypeptide(L)'
;MHNFLPHTDETRREMLNEIGLNSTEELFGNIPKEARVDNLKIPDGLSELEAKKHLVNLANKNKTAQNRISFLGGGTYNRYVPSCISTIVQRSEFITAYTPYQPEVSQGTLQVIYDYQSMLCNLTGMDVANASVYDGATACAEAVLMACRITKKIKALISYVLNPDYKQVIETYCYGAGIEIEY
;
A
#
# COMPACT_ATOMS: atom_id res chain seq x y z
N MET A 1 -9.42 -11.92 -26.63
CA MET A 1 -9.69 -11.05 -25.47
C MET A 1 -8.42 -10.26 -25.16
N HIS A 2 -8.35 -9.02 -25.62
CA HIS A 2 -7.28 -8.08 -25.25
C HIS A 2 -7.71 -7.36 -23.96
N ASN A 3 -7.68 -8.06 -22.81
CA ASN A 3 -8.40 -7.59 -21.61
C ASN A 3 -7.70 -6.43 -20.86
N PHE A 4 -6.49 -6.05 -21.23
CA PHE A 4 -5.73 -5.00 -20.54
C PHE A 4 -5.40 -3.78 -21.42
N LEU A 5 -5.30 -3.97 -22.74
CA LEU A 5 -4.99 -2.87 -23.64
C LEU A 5 -6.28 -2.12 -23.99
N PRO A 6 -6.38 -0.82 -23.69
CA PRO A 6 -7.61 -0.05 -23.93
C PRO A 6 -7.81 0.33 -25.41
N HIS A 7 -6.76 0.19 -26.25
CA HIS A 7 -6.74 0.68 -27.62
C HIS A 7 -6.56 -0.46 -28.63
N THR A 8 -7.39 -0.45 -29.67
CA THR A 8 -7.23 -1.34 -30.83
C THR A 8 -6.04 -0.90 -31.67
N ASP A 9 -5.58 -1.80 -32.54
CA ASP A 9 -4.51 -1.50 -33.51
C ASP A 9 -4.86 -0.34 -34.45
N GLU A 10 -6.16 -0.16 -34.72
CA GLU A 10 -6.69 0.97 -35.49
C GLU A 10 -6.55 2.28 -34.73
N THR A 11 -7.06 2.36 -33.49
CA THR A 11 -6.93 3.56 -32.66
C THR A 11 -5.46 3.94 -32.45
N ARG A 12 -4.58 2.96 -32.23
CA ARG A 12 -3.13 3.23 -32.11
C ARG A 12 -2.56 3.86 -33.38
N ARG A 13 -3.00 3.43 -34.56
CA ARG A 13 -2.57 3.99 -35.85
C ARG A 13 -3.08 5.42 -36.05
N GLU A 14 -4.33 5.68 -35.70
CA GLU A 14 -4.91 7.03 -35.75
C GLU A 14 -4.14 7.99 -34.83
N MET A 15 -3.88 7.57 -33.59
CA MET A 15 -3.09 8.36 -32.62
C MET A 15 -1.68 8.66 -33.12
N LEU A 16 -1.00 7.68 -33.74
CA LEU A 16 0.34 7.86 -34.32
C LEU A 16 0.31 8.83 -35.51
N ASN A 17 -0.67 8.69 -36.40
CA ASN A 17 -0.83 9.57 -37.56
C ASN A 17 -1.08 11.04 -37.13
N GLU A 18 -1.87 11.28 -36.09
CA GLU A 18 -2.17 12.62 -35.57
C GLU A 18 -0.90 13.34 -35.09
N ILE A 19 0.04 12.59 -34.50
CA ILE A 19 1.33 13.12 -34.04
C ILE A 19 2.44 13.00 -35.10
N GLY A 20 2.12 12.58 -36.32
CA GLY A 20 3.05 12.49 -37.45
C GLY A 20 4.09 11.37 -37.35
N LEU A 21 3.79 10.30 -36.60
CA LEU A 21 4.67 9.14 -36.43
C LEU A 21 4.09 7.90 -37.12
N ASN A 22 4.97 6.98 -37.53
CA ASN A 22 4.59 5.76 -38.24
C ASN A 22 4.63 4.50 -37.35
N SER A 23 5.23 4.56 -36.16
CA SER A 23 5.37 3.41 -35.27
C SER A 23 5.53 3.78 -33.79
N THR A 24 5.26 2.82 -32.92
CA THR A 24 5.53 2.93 -31.48
C THR A 24 7.03 3.08 -31.20
N GLU A 25 7.89 2.46 -32.01
CA GLU A 25 9.34 2.59 -31.92
C GLU A 25 9.81 4.03 -32.18
N GLU A 26 9.20 4.74 -33.14
CA GLU A 26 9.47 6.17 -33.37
C GLU A 26 9.04 7.03 -32.18
N LEU A 27 7.89 6.72 -31.56
CA LEU A 27 7.39 7.44 -30.38
C LEU A 27 8.38 7.39 -29.21
N PHE A 28 9.05 6.25 -29.01
CA PHE A 28 10.07 6.07 -27.98
C PHE A 28 11.50 6.40 -28.48
N GLY A 29 11.63 7.04 -29.64
CA GLY A 29 12.91 7.39 -30.27
C GLY A 29 13.84 8.24 -29.38
N ASN A 30 13.26 9.03 -28.48
CA ASN A 30 13.96 9.91 -27.53
C ASN A 30 14.64 9.18 -26.36
N ILE A 31 14.35 7.89 -26.14
CA ILE A 31 15.04 7.09 -25.12
C ILE A 31 16.42 6.71 -25.64
N PRO A 32 17.54 7.06 -24.98
CA PRO A 32 18.89 6.68 -25.41
C PRO A 32 19.02 5.16 -25.57
N LYS A 33 19.73 4.69 -26.61
CA LYS A 33 19.82 3.26 -26.93
C LYS A 33 20.43 2.45 -25.78
N GLU A 34 21.43 3.01 -25.12
CA GLU A 34 22.10 2.47 -23.94
C GLU A 34 21.19 2.32 -22.71
N ALA A 35 20.05 3.01 -22.67
CA ALA A 35 19.04 2.87 -21.62
C ALA A 35 17.89 1.92 -22.01
N ARG A 36 17.87 1.40 -23.24
CA ARG A 36 16.84 0.47 -23.71
C ARG A 36 17.19 -0.96 -23.30
N VAL A 37 16.16 -1.76 -23.09
CA VAL A 37 16.27 -3.19 -22.80
C VAL A 37 15.69 -3.95 -23.99
N ASP A 38 16.50 -4.80 -24.62
CA ASP A 38 16.07 -5.54 -25.82
C ASP A 38 15.03 -6.62 -25.49
N ASN A 39 15.21 -7.31 -24.37
CA ASN A 39 14.31 -8.38 -23.93
C ASN A 39 14.28 -8.51 -22.41
N LEU A 40 13.10 -8.81 -21.88
CA LEU A 40 12.92 -9.18 -20.48
C LEU A 40 13.01 -10.70 -20.35
N LYS A 41 13.87 -11.20 -19.46
CA LYS A 41 14.00 -12.64 -19.17
C LYS A 41 12.87 -13.09 -18.23
N ILE A 42 11.64 -13.05 -18.71
CA ILE A 42 10.43 -13.47 -17.97
C ILE A 42 9.72 -14.60 -18.73
N PRO A 43 8.96 -15.48 -18.03
CA PRO A 43 8.16 -16.50 -18.68
C PRO A 43 7.08 -15.90 -19.59
N ASP A 44 6.60 -16.71 -20.53
CA ASP A 44 5.46 -16.35 -21.37
C ASP A 44 4.21 -16.03 -20.54
N GLY A 45 3.37 -15.16 -21.10
CA GLY A 45 2.10 -14.80 -20.49
C GLY A 45 1.18 -16.01 -20.33
N LEU A 46 0.56 -16.11 -19.15
CA LEU A 46 -0.50 -17.08 -18.87
C LEU A 46 -1.86 -16.48 -19.20
N SER A 47 -2.82 -17.31 -19.63
CA SER A 47 -4.22 -16.91 -19.63
C SER A 47 -4.70 -16.64 -18.19
N GLU A 48 -5.78 -15.88 -18.04
CA GLU A 48 -6.35 -15.56 -16.73
C GLU A 48 -6.65 -16.82 -15.90
N LEU A 49 -7.19 -17.86 -16.55
CA LEU A 49 -7.53 -19.13 -15.90
C LEU A 49 -6.28 -19.89 -15.44
N GLU A 50 -5.23 -19.91 -16.25
CA GLU A 50 -3.95 -20.52 -15.91
C GLU A 50 -3.27 -19.78 -14.76
N ALA A 51 -3.23 -18.46 -14.81
CA ALA A 51 -2.67 -17.61 -13.76
C ALA A 51 -3.41 -17.82 -12.44
N LYS A 52 -4.75 -17.79 -12.46
CA LYS A 52 -5.59 -18.05 -11.27
C LYS A 52 -5.32 -19.43 -10.69
N LYS A 53 -5.31 -20.48 -11.52
CA LYS A 53 -5.03 -21.85 -11.07
C LYS A 53 -3.63 -21.97 -10.46
N HIS A 54 -2.63 -21.34 -11.08
CA HIS A 54 -1.26 -21.31 -10.59
C HIS A 54 -1.18 -20.65 -9.20
N LEU A 55 -1.76 -19.47 -9.03
CA LEU A 55 -1.78 -18.74 -7.76
C LEU A 55 -2.51 -19.51 -6.64
N VAL A 56 -3.66 -20.12 -6.95
CA VAL A 56 -4.37 -20.97 -5.98
C VAL A 56 -3.52 -22.17 -5.55
N ASN A 57 -2.83 -22.82 -6.49
CA ASN A 57 -1.95 -23.94 -6.17
C ASN A 57 -0.76 -23.52 -5.28
N LEU A 58 -0.21 -22.32 -5.49
CA LEU A 58 0.82 -21.77 -4.63
C LEU A 58 0.27 -21.44 -3.24
N ALA A 59 -0.88 -20.77 -3.16
CA ALA A 59 -1.52 -20.41 -1.90
C ALA A 59 -1.84 -21.64 -1.03
N ASN A 60 -2.24 -22.75 -1.65
CA ASN A 60 -2.53 -24.02 -0.95
C ASN A 60 -1.32 -24.67 -0.28
N LYS A 61 -0.09 -24.22 -0.56
CA LYS A 61 1.12 -24.65 0.16
C LYS A 61 1.27 -23.97 1.52
N ASN A 62 0.55 -22.88 1.76
CA ASN A 62 0.64 -22.13 3.01
C ASN A 62 -0.12 -22.80 4.16
N LYS A 63 0.42 -22.63 5.36
CA LYS A 63 -0.22 -22.97 6.63
C LYS A 63 -0.82 -21.69 7.20
N THR A 64 -2.14 -21.60 7.31
CA THR A 64 -2.84 -20.33 7.57
C THR A 64 -3.59 -20.34 8.90
N ALA A 65 -4.00 -19.17 9.38
CA ALA A 65 -4.83 -19.05 10.57
C ALA A 65 -6.25 -19.64 10.41
N GLN A 66 -6.67 -19.96 9.17
CA GLN A 66 -7.93 -20.66 8.91
C GLN A 66 -7.82 -22.17 9.16
N ASN A 67 -6.65 -22.76 8.94
CA ASN A 67 -6.43 -24.20 9.13
C ASN A 67 -5.58 -24.54 10.36
N ARG A 68 -5.05 -23.53 11.06
CA ARG A 68 -4.27 -23.67 12.30
C ARG A 68 -4.59 -22.56 13.27
N ILE A 69 -4.56 -22.91 14.55
CA ILE A 69 -4.64 -21.91 15.62
C ILE A 69 -3.27 -21.25 15.78
N SER A 70 -3.26 -19.92 15.85
CA SER A 70 -2.05 -19.12 16.09
C SER A 70 -2.24 -18.22 17.31
N PHE A 71 -1.35 -18.38 18.29
CA PHE A 71 -1.26 -17.54 19.50
C PHE A 71 0.04 -16.72 19.53
N LEU A 72 0.68 -16.52 18.37
CA LEU A 72 1.96 -15.81 18.30
C LEU A 72 1.88 -14.34 18.72
N GLY A 73 0.70 -13.71 18.59
CA GLY A 73 0.49 -12.32 18.98
C GLY A 73 1.39 -11.36 18.20
N GLY A 74 2.14 -10.49 18.90
CA GLY A 74 3.11 -9.60 18.25
C GLY A 74 2.48 -8.52 17.38
N GLY A 75 1.31 -8.00 17.75
CA GLY A 75 0.60 -6.95 16.99
C GLY A 75 -0.30 -7.47 15.87
N THR A 76 -0.28 -8.78 15.56
CA THR A 76 -1.21 -9.40 14.61
C THR A 76 -2.03 -10.48 15.29
N TYR A 77 -3.36 -10.36 15.22
CA TYR A 77 -4.29 -11.24 15.93
C TYR A 77 -5.36 -11.75 14.98
N ASN A 78 -5.65 -13.05 15.07
CA ASN A 78 -6.76 -13.63 14.31
C ASN A 78 -8.09 -13.08 14.85
N ARG A 79 -8.91 -12.51 13.98
CA ARG A 79 -10.20 -11.90 14.34
C ARG A 79 -11.28 -12.30 13.35
N TYR A 80 -12.51 -12.37 13.84
CA TYR A 80 -13.67 -12.54 12.97
C TYR A 80 -13.85 -11.29 12.11
N VAL A 81 -13.88 -11.47 10.79
CA VAL A 81 -14.21 -10.43 9.82
C VAL A 81 -15.62 -10.74 9.30
N PRO A 82 -16.62 -9.87 9.52
CA PRO A 82 -17.97 -10.09 9.03
C PRO A 82 -17.99 -10.33 7.51
N SER A 83 -18.82 -11.27 7.06
CA SER A 83 -18.85 -11.71 5.65
C SER A 83 -19.22 -10.60 4.67
N CYS A 84 -19.99 -9.60 5.11
CA CYS A 84 -20.34 -8.44 4.28
C CYS A 84 -19.14 -7.56 3.92
N ILE A 85 -18.07 -7.56 4.73
CA ILE A 85 -16.91 -6.69 4.53
C ILE A 85 -16.21 -7.02 3.21
N SER A 86 -16.06 -8.29 2.85
CA SER A 86 -15.39 -8.67 1.59
C SER A 86 -16.11 -8.12 0.37
N THR A 87 -17.44 -8.10 0.39
CA THR A 87 -18.26 -7.50 -0.68
C THR A 87 -18.09 -5.99 -0.73
N ILE A 88 -18.10 -5.32 0.43
CA ILE A 88 -17.97 -3.86 0.52
C ILE A 88 -16.61 -3.40 0.01
N VAL A 89 -15.52 -4.03 0.45
CA VAL A 89 -14.16 -3.62 0.08
C VAL A 89 -13.79 -3.99 -1.35
N GLN A 90 -14.59 -4.80 -2.06
CA GLN A 90 -14.38 -5.13 -3.48
C GLN A 90 -15.15 -4.20 -4.43
N ARG A 91 -15.96 -3.29 -3.90
CA ARG A 91 -16.66 -2.29 -4.70
C ARG A 91 -15.67 -1.38 -5.40
N SER A 92 -15.86 -1.17 -6.71
CA SER A 92 -14.95 -0.39 -7.55
C SER A 92 -14.74 1.02 -7.01
N GLU A 93 -15.78 1.63 -6.43
CA GLU A 93 -15.73 2.98 -5.87
C GLU A 93 -14.71 3.12 -4.72
N PHE A 94 -14.38 2.02 -4.03
CA PHE A 94 -13.37 2.01 -2.96
C PHE A 94 -11.98 1.56 -3.45
N ILE A 95 -11.89 0.70 -4.46
CA ILE A 95 -10.61 0.10 -4.88
C ILE A 95 -9.94 0.78 -6.06
N THR A 96 -10.69 1.53 -6.88
CA THR A 96 -10.13 2.22 -8.06
C THR A 96 -9.96 3.73 -7.87
N ALA A 97 -10.69 4.34 -6.93
CA ALA A 97 -10.50 5.73 -6.58
C ALA A 97 -9.14 5.94 -5.90
N TYR A 98 -8.50 7.08 -6.17
CA TYR A 98 -7.24 7.47 -5.53
C TYR A 98 -7.47 8.49 -4.41
N THR A 99 -6.40 9.15 -3.95
CA THR A 99 -6.47 10.21 -2.94
C THR A 99 -7.58 11.22 -3.28
N PRO A 100 -8.46 11.58 -2.32
CA PRO A 100 -9.65 12.39 -2.56
C PRO A 100 -9.31 13.89 -2.73
N TYR A 101 -8.50 14.23 -3.74
CA TYR A 101 -8.10 15.60 -4.07
C TYR A 101 -9.28 16.47 -4.54
N GLN A 102 -10.33 15.85 -5.08
CA GLN A 102 -11.56 16.50 -5.53
C GLN A 102 -12.67 16.17 -4.54
N PRO A 103 -12.82 16.93 -3.44
CA PRO A 103 -13.70 16.55 -2.33
C PRO A 103 -15.17 16.47 -2.73
N GLU A 104 -15.64 17.27 -3.69
CA GLU A 104 -17.01 17.33 -4.18
C GLU A 104 -17.47 16.01 -4.80
N VAL A 105 -16.55 15.24 -5.36
CA VAL A 105 -16.80 13.92 -5.96
C VAL A 105 -16.23 12.76 -5.13
N SER A 106 -15.81 13.04 -3.89
CA SER A 106 -15.17 12.05 -3.00
C SER A 106 -15.85 11.93 -1.62
N GLN A 107 -17.04 12.51 -1.44
CA GLN A 107 -17.70 12.61 -0.12
C GLN A 107 -17.92 11.26 0.57
N GLY A 108 -18.18 10.18 -0.18
CA GLY A 108 -18.33 8.84 0.41
C GLY A 108 -17.06 8.35 1.11
N THR A 109 -15.90 8.45 0.44
CA THR A 109 -14.60 8.09 1.01
C THR A 109 -14.23 9.02 2.17
N LEU A 110 -14.48 10.32 2.04
CA LEU A 110 -14.20 11.30 3.09
C LEU A 110 -15.05 11.05 4.34
N GLN A 111 -16.31 10.63 4.19
CA GLN A 111 -17.15 10.23 5.32
C GLN A 111 -16.58 9.01 6.06
N VAL A 112 -16.15 7.98 5.33
CA VAL A 112 -15.53 6.79 5.93
C VAL A 112 -14.23 7.15 6.68
N ILE A 113 -13.43 8.06 6.13
CA ILE A 113 -12.23 8.57 6.80
C ILE A 113 -12.61 9.33 8.09
N TYR A 114 -13.62 10.18 8.04
CA TYR A 114 -14.12 10.91 9.21
C TYR A 114 -14.63 9.96 10.30
N ASP A 115 -15.35 8.92 9.92
CA ASP A 115 -15.85 7.90 10.86
C ASP A 115 -14.69 7.13 11.52
N TYR A 116 -13.65 6.80 10.75
CA TYR A 116 -12.41 6.20 11.29
C TYR A 116 -11.71 7.12 12.29
N GLN A 117 -11.55 8.40 11.95
CA GLN A 117 -10.93 9.39 12.84
C GLN A 117 -11.73 9.55 14.13
N SER A 118 -13.05 9.68 14.02
CA SER A 118 -13.98 9.79 15.15
C SER A 118 -13.92 8.56 16.05
N MET A 119 -13.90 7.36 15.46
CA MET A 119 -13.74 6.10 16.20
C MET A 119 -12.42 6.07 16.98
N LEU A 120 -11.30 6.48 16.36
CA LEU A 120 -10.01 6.50 17.04
C LEU A 120 -9.95 7.55 18.15
N CYS A 121 -10.46 8.76 17.93
CA CYS A 121 -10.54 9.79 18.98
C CYS A 121 -11.35 9.27 20.17
N ASN A 122 -12.52 8.67 19.93
CA ASN A 122 -13.37 8.09 20.98
C ASN A 122 -12.69 6.92 21.71
N LEU A 123 -11.96 6.07 21.00
CA LEU A 123 -11.26 4.92 21.59
C LEU A 123 -10.04 5.33 22.42
N THR A 124 -9.28 6.32 21.96
CA THR A 124 -8.01 6.73 22.56
C THR A 124 -8.15 7.88 23.56
N GLY A 125 -9.29 8.59 23.52
CA GLY A 125 -9.49 9.82 24.29
C GLY A 125 -8.67 11.01 23.79
N MET A 126 -8.14 10.95 22.56
CA MET A 126 -7.35 12.02 21.95
C MET A 126 -8.23 12.99 21.15
N ASP A 127 -7.82 14.25 21.09
CA ASP A 127 -8.58 15.31 20.41
C ASP A 127 -8.61 15.14 18.88
N VAL A 128 -7.56 14.57 18.29
CA VAL A 128 -7.38 14.45 16.83
C VAL A 128 -6.75 13.12 16.46
N ALA A 129 -7.24 12.51 15.38
CA ALA A 129 -6.64 11.38 14.69
C ALA A 129 -6.43 11.72 13.21
N ASN A 130 -5.38 11.19 12.60
CA ASN A 130 -5.16 11.32 11.15
C ASN A 130 -5.95 10.26 10.36
N ALA A 131 -5.89 10.33 9.04
CA ALA A 131 -6.53 9.38 8.12
C ALA A 131 -5.70 8.11 7.90
N SER A 132 -5.19 7.49 8.98
CA SER A 132 -4.32 6.31 9.04
C SER A 132 -2.82 6.53 8.75
N VAL A 133 -2.03 5.49 9.02
CA VAL A 133 -0.61 5.32 8.64
C VAL A 133 -0.40 3.87 8.19
N TYR A 134 0.81 3.54 7.69
CA TYR A 134 1.10 2.25 7.08
C TYR A 134 0.94 1.06 8.03
N ASP A 135 1.51 1.14 9.23
CA ASP A 135 1.43 0.08 10.24
C ASP A 135 1.71 0.63 11.65
N GLY A 136 1.61 -0.22 12.67
CA GLY A 136 1.86 0.20 14.05
C GLY A 136 3.33 0.51 14.37
N ALA A 137 4.29 -0.10 13.66
CA ALA A 137 5.71 0.12 13.91
C ALA A 137 6.14 1.51 13.44
N THR A 138 5.76 1.86 12.22
CA THR A 138 5.94 3.19 11.62
C THR A 138 5.15 4.27 12.38
N ALA A 139 3.96 3.96 12.88
CA ALA A 139 3.21 4.85 13.78
C ALA A 139 4.02 5.20 15.03
N CYS A 140 4.64 4.21 15.68
CA CYS A 140 5.48 4.44 16.86
C CYS A 140 6.71 5.28 16.53
N ALA A 141 7.36 5.02 15.39
CA ALA A 141 8.49 5.82 14.95
C ALA A 141 8.10 7.29 14.68
N GLU A 142 6.99 7.54 13.98
CA GLU A 142 6.49 8.90 13.73
C GLU A 142 6.11 9.62 15.03
N ALA A 143 5.57 8.90 16.03
CA ALA A 143 5.30 9.47 17.34
C ALA A 143 6.60 9.96 18.03
N VAL A 144 7.68 9.19 17.96
CA VAL A 144 9.00 9.59 18.48
C VAL A 144 9.53 10.81 17.73
N LEU A 145 9.48 10.79 16.39
CA LEU A 145 9.91 11.93 15.57
C LEU A 145 9.12 13.20 15.88
N MET A 146 7.80 13.08 16.03
CA MET A 146 6.93 14.18 16.41
C MET A 146 7.28 14.74 17.78
N ALA A 147 7.46 13.86 18.79
CA ALA A 147 7.83 14.27 20.14
C ALA A 147 9.18 14.99 20.17
N CYS A 148 10.19 14.48 19.45
CA CYS A 148 11.50 15.12 19.31
C CYS A 148 11.41 16.49 18.63
N ARG A 149 10.61 16.64 17.56
CA ARG A 149 10.38 17.94 16.89
C ARG A 149 9.74 18.97 17.83
N ILE A 150 8.73 18.57 18.60
CA ILE A 150 8.02 19.46 19.54
C ILE A 150 8.92 19.87 20.71
N THR A 151 9.61 18.89 21.31
CA THR A 151 10.44 19.12 22.51
C THR A 151 11.84 19.63 22.21
N LYS A 152 12.28 19.55 20.95
CA LYS A 152 13.65 19.82 20.47
C LYS A 152 14.72 18.95 21.14
N LYS A 153 14.34 17.80 21.70
CA LYS A 153 15.26 16.82 22.28
C LYS A 153 15.69 15.80 21.23
N ILE A 154 16.92 15.33 21.37
CA ILE A 154 17.54 14.32 20.48
C ILE A 154 17.71 12.95 21.15
N LYS A 155 17.04 12.73 22.29
CA LYS A 155 17.01 11.46 23.02
C LYS A 155 15.57 11.05 23.26
N ALA A 156 15.25 9.77 23.06
CA ALA A 156 13.93 9.19 23.30
C ALA A 156 14.05 7.89 24.10
N LEU A 157 13.19 7.74 25.11
CA LEU A 157 13.09 6.53 25.93
C LEU A 157 12.02 5.61 25.35
N ILE A 158 12.38 4.36 25.05
CA ILE A 158 11.50 3.35 24.50
C ILE A 158 11.38 2.19 25.49
N SER A 159 10.17 1.71 25.74
CA SER A 159 9.99 0.61 26.70
C SER A 159 10.65 -0.70 26.23
N TYR A 160 11.39 -1.37 27.11
CA TYR A 160 11.97 -2.71 26.83
C TYR A 160 10.92 -3.74 26.39
N VAL A 161 9.69 -3.63 26.90
CA VAL A 161 8.60 -4.59 26.62
C VAL A 161 7.84 -4.28 25.32
N LEU A 162 8.21 -3.22 24.59
CA LEU A 162 7.66 -2.95 23.27
C LEU A 162 8.00 -4.09 22.31
N ASN A 163 7.11 -4.32 21.32
CA ASN A 163 7.33 -5.30 20.26
C ASN A 163 8.75 -5.14 19.66
N PRO A 164 9.56 -6.21 19.60
CA PRO A 164 10.93 -6.15 19.08
C PRO A 164 11.02 -5.63 17.64
N ASP A 165 10.04 -5.90 16.79
CA ASP A 165 10.03 -5.41 15.41
C ASP A 165 9.76 -3.91 15.36
N TYR A 166 8.93 -3.39 16.29
CA TYR A 166 8.64 -1.96 16.38
C TYR A 166 9.88 -1.21 16.85
N LYS A 167 10.63 -1.78 17.81
CA LYS A 167 11.92 -1.23 18.26
C LYS A 167 12.92 -1.09 17.12
N GLN A 168 13.08 -2.11 16.28
CA GLN A 168 13.97 -2.04 15.12
C GLN A 168 13.56 -0.95 14.11
N VAL A 169 12.27 -0.78 13.87
CA VAL A 169 11.75 0.28 12.99
C VAL A 169 12.01 1.67 13.59
N ILE A 170 11.78 1.85 14.90
CA ILE A 170 12.07 3.10 15.60
C ILE A 170 13.55 3.45 15.51
N GLU A 171 14.45 2.49 15.81
CA GLU A 171 15.90 2.66 15.69
C GLU A 171 16.31 3.07 14.28
N THR A 172 15.74 2.42 13.25
CA THR A 172 16.04 2.73 11.84
C THR A 172 15.61 4.15 11.46
N TYR A 173 14.42 4.58 11.86
CA TYR A 173 13.92 5.94 11.58
C TYR A 173 14.74 6.99 12.34
N CYS A 174 15.05 6.72 13.61
CA CYS A 174 15.76 7.65 14.49
C CYS A 174 17.25 7.78 14.12
N TYR A 175 17.87 6.74 13.56
CA TYR A 175 19.24 6.79 13.04
C TYR A 175 19.40 7.90 11.99
N GLY A 176 18.51 7.96 10.99
CA GLY A 176 18.55 8.99 9.95
C GLY A 176 18.26 10.40 10.48
N ALA A 177 17.53 10.50 11.60
CA ALA A 177 17.17 11.76 12.23
C ALA A 177 18.18 12.23 13.32
N GLY A 178 19.22 11.43 13.62
CA GLY A 178 20.18 11.73 14.68
C GLY A 178 19.58 11.70 16.09
N ILE A 179 18.53 10.90 16.31
CA ILE A 179 17.88 10.73 17.62
C ILE A 179 18.43 9.47 18.30
N GLU A 180 18.95 9.64 19.51
CA GLU A 180 19.46 8.56 20.35
C GLU A 180 18.31 7.84 21.06
N ILE A 181 18.28 6.51 20.96
CA ILE A 181 17.30 5.65 21.61
C ILE A 181 17.89 5.07 22.89
N GLU A 182 17.18 5.26 24.00
CA GLU A 182 17.45 4.63 25.29
C GLU A 182 16.28 3.70 25.64
N TYR A 183 16.55 2.67 26.44
CA TYR A 183 15.55 1.69 26.87
C TYR A 183 15.40 1.64 28.39
#